data_AF-F7XJQ3-F1
#
_entry.id   AF-F7XJQ3-F1
#
_cell.length_a   1.000
_cell.length_b   1.000
_cell.length_c   1.000
_cell.angle_alpha   90.00
_cell.angle_beta   90.00
_cell.angle_gamma   90.00
#
_symmetry.space_group_name_H-M   'P 1'
#
loop_
_entity.id
_entity.type
_entity.pdbx_description
1 polymer ?
#
loop_
_entity_poly.entity_id
_entity_poly.type
_entity_poly.pdbx_seq_one_letter_code
_entity_poly.pdbx_strand_id
1 'polypeptide(L)'
;MSNDIGDDELISLSKAAELFFRGEIKKSSLRTEARKGNLEIFRIANKDFVTRNAIRRMVERCKLPSPVSSTATPQNITAKEAARLRLAALKRNE
;
A
#
# COMPACT_ATOMS: atom_id res chain seq x y z
N MET A 1 -13.01 25.37 9.35
CA MET A 1 -12.86 24.75 10.67
C MET A 1 -11.70 23.78 10.60
N SER A 2 -10.59 24.10 11.25
CA SER A 2 -9.43 23.21 11.35
C SER A 2 -9.77 22.11 12.36
N ASN A 3 -10.10 20.92 11.87
CA ASN A 3 -10.27 19.75 12.72
C ASN A 3 -8.88 19.14 12.97
N ASP A 4 -8.19 19.66 13.98
CA ASP A 4 -6.98 19.03 14.52
C ASP A 4 -7.38 17.74 15.23
N ILE A 5 -7.48 16.68 14.44
CA ILE A 5 -7.70 15.31 14.91
C ILE A 5 -6.34 14.70 15.19
N GLY A 6 -6.15 14.23 16.41
CA GLY A 6 -4.92 13.54 16.79
C GLY A 6 -4.70 12.28 15.96
N ASP A 7 -3.45 11.88 15.77
CA ASP A 7 -3.12 10.71 14.94
C ASP A 7 -3.79 9.41 15.43
N ASP A 8 -3.96 9.28 16.75
CA ASP A 8 -4.55 8.12 17.43
C ASP A 8 -5.96 8.38 17.97
N GLU A 9 -6.58 9.49 17.61
CA GLU A 9 -7.96 9.79 18.00
C GLU A 9 -8.95 8.85 17.27
N LEU A 10 -9.87 8.25 18.04
CA LEU A 10 -10.90 7.36 17.51
C LEU A 10 -12.03 8.16 16.86
N ILE A 11 -12.23 7.94 15.57
CA ILE A 11 -13.28 8.55 14.78
C ILE A 11 -14.15 7.50 14.09
N SER A 12 -15.45 7.76 14.04
CA SER A 12 -16.39 6.81 13.41
C SER A 12 -16.11 6.66 11.91
N LEU A 13 -16.43 5.49 11.34
CA LEU A 13 -16.25 5.27 9.89
C LEU A 13 -16.98 6.30 9.01
N SER A 14 -18.19 6.71 9.40
CA SER A 14 -18.92 7.75 8.66
C SER A 14 -18.15 9.07 8.67
N LYS A 15 -17.60 9.44 9.83
CA LYS A 15 -16.86 10.69 9.98
C LYS A 15 -15.50 10.64 9.28
N ALA A 16 -14.81 9.52 9.34
CA ALA A 16 -13.55 9.29 8.63
C ALA A 16 -13.73 9.41 7.10
N ALA A 17 -14.84 8.89 6.56
CA ALA A 17 -15.19 9.02 5.15
C ALA A 17 -15.36 10.50 4.72
N GLU A 18 -16.05 11.30 5.54
CA GLU A 18 -16.22 12.74 5.28
C GLU A 18 -14.89 13.51 5.41
N LEU A 19 -14.08 13.19 6.42
CA LEU A 19 -12.90 13.99 6.75
C LEU A 19 -11.71 13.72 5.82
N PHE A 20 -11.38 12.45 5.57
CA PHE A 20 -10.19 12.10 4.80
C PHE A 20 -10.45 11.97 3.31
N PHE A 21 -11.68 11.61 2.94
CA PHE A 21 -12.06 11.35 1.56
C PHE A 21 -13.14 12.31 1.05
N ARG A 22 -13.50 13.36 1.82
CA ARG A 22 -14.50 14.36 1.43
C ARG A 22 -15.86 13.76 1.02
N GLY A 23 -16.17 12.56 1.51
CA GLY A 23 -17.39 11.84 1.15
C GLY A 23 -17.35 11.05 -0.16
N GLU A 24 -16.21 11.03 -0.88
CA GLU A 24 -16.03 10.27 -2.13
C GLU A 24 -16.20 8.76 -1.92
N ILE A 25 -15.88 8.26 -0.72
CA ILE A 25 -16.13 6.87 -0.34
C ILE A 25 -17.10 6.79 0.84
N LYS A 26 -17.85 5.70 0.90
CA LYS A 26 -18.82 5.46 1.99
C LYS A 26 -18.18 4.65 3.12
N LYS A 27 -18.80 4.66 4.31
CA LYS A 27 -18.44 3.78 5.44
C LYS A 27 -18.41 2.29 5.07
N SER A 28 -19.19 1.87 4.07
CA SER A 28 -19.17 0.51 3.53
C SER A 28 -17.86 0.19 2.80
N SER A 29 -17.28 1.14 2.07
CA SER A 29 -15.98 0.98 1.41
C SER A 29 -14.86 0.79 2.43
N LEU A 30 -14.86 1.56 3.53
CA LEU A 30 -13.92 1.37 4.64
C LEU A 30 -14.07 -0.01 5.29
N ARG A 31 -15.31 -0.50 5.47
CA ARG A 31 -15.55 -1.89 5.94
C ARG A 31 -15.00 -2.92 4.96
N THR A 32 -15.09 -2.68 3.66
CA THR A 32 -14.51 -3.56 2.63
C THR A 32 -12.99 -3.61 2.74
N GLU A 33 -12.32 -2.47 2.90
CA GLU A 33 -10.85 -2.46 3.07
C GLU A 33 -10.41 -3.14 4.37
N ALA A 34 -11.20 -3.02 5.45
CA ALA A 34 -10.94 -3.79 6.67
C ALA A 34 -11.09 -5.30 6.48
N ARG A 35 -12.12 -5.74 5.72
CA ARG A 35 -12.30 -7.15 5.36
C ARG A 35 -11.15 -7.70 4.50
N LYS A 36 -10.52 -6.85 3.68
CA LYS A 36 -9.32 -7.19 2.90
C LYS A 36 -8.04 -7.19 3.74
N GLY A 37 -8.09 -6.74 5.01
CA GLY A 37 -6.92 -6.61 5.87
C GLY A 37 -6.11 -5.32 5.66
N ASN A 38 -6.61 -4.39 4.84
CA ASN A 38 -5.91 -3.12 4.56
C ASN A 38 -6.15 -2.05 5.62
N LEU A 39 -7.22 -2.16 6.41
CA LEU A 39 -7.63 -1.16 7.41
C LEU A 39 -7.84 -1.80 8.78
N GLU A 40 -7.24 -1.20 9.81
CA GLU A 40 -7.47 -1.57 11.21
C GLU A 40 -8.73 -0.87 11.72
N ILE A 41 -9.67 -1.64 12.29
CA ILE A 41 -10.91 -1.15 12.88
C ILE A 41 -10.94 -1.46 14.37
N PHE A 42 -11.33 -0.47 15.16
CA PHE A 42 -11.65 -0.61 16.58
C PHE A 42 -13.16 -0.73 16.75
N ARG A 43 -13.64 -1.84 17.31
CA ARG A 43 -15.07 -2.03 17.60
C ARG A 43 -15.36 -1.80 19.07
N ILE A 44 -16.20 -0.82 19.37
CA ILE A 44 -16.62 -0.47 20.74
C ILE A 44 -18.14 -0.34 20.74
N ALA A 45 -18.83 -1.09 21.60
CA ALA A 45 -20.29 -1.10 21.68
C ALA A 45 -20.99 -1.29 20.32
N ASN A 46 -20.53 -2.26 19.52
CA ASN A 46 -21.01 -2.55 18.15
C ASN A 46 -20.84 -1.41 17.13
N LYS A 47 -20.08 -0.36 17.47
CA LYS A 47 -19.72 0.72 16.55
C LYS A 47 -18.27 0.58 16.12
N ASP A 48 -18.01 0.92 14.86
CA ASP A 48 -16.69 0.84 14.27
C ASP A 48 -16.04 2.21 14.20
N PHE A 49 -14.79 2.23 14.63
CA PHE A 49 -13.92 3.39 14.68
C PHE A 49 -12.59 3.10 13.99
N VAL A 50 -11.94 4.16 13.57
CA VAL A 50 -10.60 4.16 12.98
C VAL A 50 -9.83 5.35 13.52
N THR A 51 -8.51 5.31 13.42
CA THR A 51 -7.66 6.46 13.70
C THR A 51 -7.14 7.08 12.40
N ARG A 52 -6.68 8.33 12.45
CA ARG A 52 -6.03 8.99 11.30
C ARG A 52 -4.81 8.19 10.83
N ASN A 53 -4.03 7.66 11.78
CA ASN A 53 -2.86 6.86 11.50
C ASN A 53 -3.21 5.54 10.77
N ALA A 54 -4.31 4.88 11.16
CA ALA A 54 -4.79 3.67 10.49
C ALA A 54 -5.23 3.94 9.03
N ILE A 55 -5.87 5.09 8.76
CA ILE A 55 -6.23 5.50 7.40
C ILE A 55 -4.99 5.79 6.55
N ARG A 56 -3.99 6.48 7.11
CA ARG A 56 -2.72 6.70 6.41
C ARG A 56 -2.05 5.38 6.00
N ARG A 57 -1.97 4.41 6.93
CA ARG A 57 -1.45 3.06 6.63
C ARG A 57 -2.28 2.34 5.55
N MET A 58 -3.60 2.46 5.59
CA MET A 58 -4.49 1.89 4.57
C MET A 58 -4.19 2.46 3.19
N VAL A 59 -4.04 3.79 3.06
CA VAL A 59 -3.76 4.43 1.76
C VAL A 59 -2.45 3.92 1.15
N GLU A 60 -1.40 3.76 1.97
CA GLU A 60 -0.14 3.17 1.52
C GLU A 60 -0.31 1.72 1.05
N ARG A 61 -1.10 0.91 1.77
CA ARG A 61 -1.40 -0.48 1.38
C ARG A 61 -2.25 -0.59 0.12
N CYS A 62 -3.12 0.39 -0.14
CA CYS A 62 -3.98 0.42 -1.33
C CYS A 62 -3.25 0.95 -2.59
N LYS A 63 -1.98 1.35 -2.47
CA LYS A 63 -1.21 1.89 -3.59
C LYS A 63 -1.00 0.83 -4.66
N LEU A 64 -1.47 1.11 -5.88
CA LEU A 64 -1.21 0.25 -7.03
C LEU A 64 0.25 0.39 -7.49
N PRO A 65 0.86 -0.68 -8.03
CA PRO A 65 2.18 -0.58 -8.62
C PRO A 65 2.14 0.42 -9.78
N SER A 66 3.09 1.34 -9.80
CA SER A 66 3.25 2.27 -10.91
C SER A 66 3.75 1.51 -12.14
N PRO A 67 3.18 1.73 -13.34
CA PRO A 67 3.58 1.03 -14.56
C PRO A 67 5.05 1.25 -14.95
N VAL A 68 5.73 2.24 -14.38
CA VAL A 68 7.17 2.49 -14.60
C VAL A 68 8.10 1.68 -13.70
N SER A 69 7.57 0.88 -12.77
CA SER A 69 8.37 0.02 -11.89
C SER A 69 8.05 -1.46 -12.09
N SER A 70 7.99 -1.91 -13.34
CA SER A 70 8.45 -3.26 -13.66
C SER A 70 9.96 -3.29 -13.48
N THR A 71 10.39 -3.42 -12.23
CA THR A 71 11.76 -3.78 -11.88
C THR A 71 12.12 -4.97 -12.76
N ALA A 72 13.16 -4.77 -13.58
CA ALA A 72 13.66 -5.75 -14.52
C ALA A 72 13.59 -7.15 -13.91
N THR A 73 12.78 -8.01 -14.50
CA THR A 73 12.97 -9.44 -14.34
C THR A 73 14.46 -9.70 -14.58
N PRO A 74 15.17 -10.42 -13.70
CA PRO A 74 16.49 -10.90 -14.08
C PRO A 74 16.24 -11.67 -15.37
N GLN A 75 16.81 -11.16 -16.47
CA GLN A 75 16.78 -11.86 -17.74
C GLN A 75 17.21 -13.29 -17.42
N ASN A 76 16.41 -14.27 -17.84
CA ASN A 76 16.68 -15.67 -17.55
C ASN A 76 17.88 -16.07 -18.41
N ILE A 77 19.07 -15.61 -18.01
CA ILE A 77 20.32 -15.88 -18.69
C ILE A 77 20.55 -17.36 -18.47
N THR A 78 20.39 -18.16 -19.53
CA THR A 78 20.68 -19.58 -19.46
C THR A 78 22.13 -19.74 -18.99
N ALA A 79 22.41 -20.77 -18.18
CA ALA A 79 23.75 -21.01 -17.64
C ALA A 79 24.84 -21.03 -18.74
N LYS A 80 24.46 -21.43 -19.97
CA LYS A 80 25.31 -21.42 -21.16
C LYS A 80 25.69 -20.01 -21.64
N GLU A 81 24.74 -19.09 -21.61
CA GLU A 81 24.93 -17.69 -22.02
C GLU A 81 25.84 -16.95 -21.01
N ALA A 82 25.64 -17.20 -19.71
CA ALA A 82 26.49 -16.65 -18.65
C ALA A 82 27.94 -17.16 -18.73
N ALA A 83 28.13 -18.45 -19.06
CA ALA A 83 29.45 -19.03 -19.27
C ALA A 83 30.16 -18.41 -20.48
N ARG A 84 29.44 -18.19 -21.60
CA ARG A 84 29.96 -17.51 -22.78
C ARG A 84 30.44 -16.09 -22.48
N LEU A 85 29.65 -15.32 -21.74
CA LEU A 85 30.00 -13.95 -21.35
C LEU A 85 31.28 -13.91 -20.50
N ARG A 86 31.43 -14.82 -19.52
CA ARG A 86 32.66 -14.93 -18.72
C ARG A 86 33.88 -15.28 -19.56
N LEU A 87 33.75 -16.23 -20.48
CA LEU A 87 34.85 -16.64 -21.36
C LEU A 87 35.30 -15.49 -22.28
N ALA A 88 34.35 -14.73 -22.83
CA ALA A 88 34.63 -13.58 -23.67
C ALA A 88 35.32 -12.43 -22.90
N ALA A 89 35.01 -12.27 -21.61
CA ALA A 89 35.63 -11.25 -20.78
C ALA A 89 37.10 -11.56 -20.47
N LEU A 90 37.44 -12.83 -20.23
CA LEU A 90 38.81 -13.26 -19.97
C LEU A 90 39.73 -13.07 -21.19
N LYS A 91 39.21 -13.33 -22.39
CA LYS A 91 39.96 -13.15 -23.65
C LYS A 91 40.24 -11.69 -24.03
N ARG A 92 39.62 -10.71 -23.37
CA ARG A 92 39.88 -9.27 -23.63
C ARG A 92 41.07 -8.72 -22.84
N ASN A 93 41.59 -9.46 -21.87
CA ASN A 93 42.68 -9.04 -20.99
C ASN A 93 44.02 -9.73 -21.33
N GLU A 94 44.11 -10.39 -22.48
CA GLU A 94 45.36 -10.88 -23.11
C GLU A 94 45.65 -10.06 -24.36
#